data_AF-A0AAE0TF81-F1
#
_entry.id   AF-A0AAE0TF81-F1
#
_cell.length_a   1.000
_cell.length_b   1.000
_cell.length_c   1.000
_cell.angle_alpha   90.00
_cell.angle_beta   90.00
_cell.angle_gamma   90.00
#
_symmetry.space_group_name_H-M   'P 1'
#
loop_
_entity.id
_entity.type
_entity.pdbx_description
1 polymer ?
#
loop_
_entity_poly.entity_id
_entity_poly.type
_entity_poly.pdbx_seq_one_letter_code
_entity_poly.pdbx_strand_id
1 'polypeptide(L)'
;MFLSRLDLRPYNVTALSMFVSNDLNQDGFFTLDEMHSSFVVYDSDHDGRVTRHEYTSYVNLHTPTLHDLSHALYDDYDVDHDHHLDEHDFQNLFNIMDTDKDHRVSALEWEQYWVSQFVKYEHLHGHGHNGG
;
A
#
# COMPACT_ATOMS: atom_id res chain seq x y z
N MET A 1 23.77 -13.09 -9.51
CA MET A 1 22.75 -13.16 -8.45
C MET A 1 21.56 -12.39 -8.99
N PHE A 2 20.54 -13.07 -9.48
CA PHE A 2 19.41 -12.41 -10.16
C PHE A 2 18.56 -11.73 -9.09
N LEU A 3 18.50 -10.40 -9.10
CA LEU A 3 17.39 -9.68 -8.46
C LEU A 3 16.13 -10.17 -9.18
N SER A 4 15.35 -11.02 -8.51
CA SER A 4 14.05 -11.44 -8.99
C SER A 4 13.20 -10.19 -9.10
N ARG A 5 13.08 -9.64 -10.30
CA ARG A 5 12.20 -8.51 -10.61
C ARG A 5 10.83 -8.89 -10.06
N LEU A 6 10.36 -8.19 -9.05
CA LEU A 6 9.04 -8.38 -8.47
C LEU A 6 8.02 -8.29 -9.61
N ASP A 7 7.49 -9.43 -10.05
CA ASP A 7 6.48 -9.44 -11.11
C ASP A 7 5.14 -9.24 -10.44
N LEU A 8 4.67 -7.99 -10.46
CA LEU A 8 3.36 -7.62 -9.95
C LEU A 8 2.23 -8.12 -10.85
N ARG A 9 2.56 -8.73 -12.01
CA ARG A 9 1.58 -9.22 -12.96
C ARG A 9 1.14 -10.66 -12.65
N PRO A 10 -0.13 -10.99 -12.91
CA PRO A 10 -1.16 -10.08 -13.41
C PRO A 10 -1.65 -9.14 -12.30
N TYR A 11 -1.74 -7.83 -12.61
CA TYR A 11 -1.92 -6.76 -11.62
C TYR A 11 -3.18 -6.92 -10.79
N ASN A 12 -4.25 -7.39 -11.41
CA ASN A 12 -5.50 -7.67 -10.74
C ASN A 12 -5.36 -8.78 -9.68
N VAL A 13 -4.60 -9.84 -9.96
CA VAL A 13 -4.38 -10.93 -8.98
C VAL A 13 -3.54 -10.45 -7.81
N THR A 14 -2.49 -9.66 -8.07
CA THR A 14 -1.70 -9.06 -6.99
C THR A 14 -2.53 -8.11 -6.14
N ALA A 15 -3.33 -7.25 -6.78
CA ALA A 15 -4.23 -6.33 -6.08
C ALA A 15 -5.25 -7.08 -5.22
N LEU A 16 -5.91 -8.10 -5.77
CA LEU A 16 -6.86 -8.93 -5.04
C LEU A 16 -6.20 -9.72 -3.89
N SER A 17 -4.98 -10.21 -4.07
CA SER A 17 -4.24 -10.88 -2.99
C SER A 17 -3.94 -9.92 -1.84
N MET A 18 -3.62 -8.65 -2.15
CA MET A 18 -3.45 -7.62 -1.13
C MET A 18 -4.79 -7.30 -0.45
N PHE A 19 -5.88 -7.20 -1.20
CA PHE A 19 -7.22 -6.99 -0.64
C PHE A 19 -7.56 -8.06 0.39
N VAL A 20 -7.46 -9.34 0.02
CA VAL A 20 -7.75 -10.48 0.90
C VAL A 20 -6.87 -10.50 2.15
N SER A 21 -5.67 -9.93 2.08
CA SER A 21 -4.78 -9.84 3.25
C SER A 21 -5.14 -8.67 4.19
N ASN A 22 -5.86 -7.66 3.70
CA ASN A 22 -6.27 -6.47 4.45
C ASN A 22 -7.75 -6.51 4.89
N ASP A 23 -8.57 -7.33 4.23
CA ASP A 23 -9.93 -7.69 4.62
C ASP A 23 -9.86 -8.68 5.80
N LEU A 24 -9.78 -8.13 7.01
CA LEU A 24 -9.54 -8.89 8.25
C LEU A 24 -10.77 -9.66 8.69
N ASN A 25 -11.96 -9.10 8.45
CA ASN A 25 -13.22 -9.72 8.83
C ASN A 25 -13.80 -10.62 7.72
N GLN A 26 -13.20 -10.59 6.53
CA GLN A 26 -13.56 -11.37 5.34
C GLN A 26 -14.97 -11.08 4.85
N ASP A 27 -15.47 -9.85 5.03
CA ASP A 27 -16.80 -9.43 4.61
C ASP A 27 -16.85 -8.95 3.15
N GLY A 28 -15.70 -8.89 2.48
CA GLY A 28 -15.57 -8.47 1.09
C GLY A 28 -15.51 -6.95 0.91
N PHE A 29 -15.34 -6.21 2.00
CA PHE A 29 -15.10 -4.77 2.01
C PHE A 29 -13.88 -4.46 2.87
N PHE A 30 -13.18 -3.38 2.52
CA PHE A 30 -12.14 -2.83 3.37
C PHE A 30 -12.66 -1.54 4.00
N THR A 31 -12.67 -1.50 5.33
CA THR A 31 -13.25 -0.40 6.12
C THR A 31 -12.19 0.40 6.87
N LEU A 32 -12.56 1.59 7.37
CA LEU A 32 -11.65 2.40 8.21
C LEU A 32 -11.21 1.64 9.47
N ASP A 33 -12.08 0.82 10.07
CA ASP A 33 -11.75 0.00 11.24
C ASP A 33 -10.65 -1.02 10.93
N GLU A 34 -10.70 -1.63 9.75
CA GLU A 34 -9.67 -2.57 9.28
C GLU A 34 -8.39 -1.85 8.90
N MET A 35 -8.50 -0.64 8.35
CA MET A 35 -7.36 0.22 8.09
C MET A 35 -6.63 0.60 9.37
N HIS A 36 -7.36 0.99 10.42
CA HIS A 36 -6.80 1.25 11.75
C HIS A 36 -6.18 -0.01 12.35
N SER A 37 -6.80 -1.18 12.16
CA SER A 37 -6.26 -2.44 12.64
C SER A 37 -4.94 -2.78 11.96
N SER A 38 -4.84 -2.57 10.64
CA SER A 38 -3.60 -2.73 9.88
C SER A 38 -2.54 -1.71 10.29
N PHE A 39 -2.94 -0.47 10.59
CA PHE A 39 -2.05 0.58 11.07
C PHE A 39 -1.34 0.20 12.38
N VAL A 40 -2.11 -0.28 13.36
CA VAL A 40 -1.60 -0.71 14.68
C VAL A 40 -0.60 -1.85 14.57
N VAL A 41 -0.65 -2.64 13.49
CA VAL A 41 0.31 -3.73 13.25
C VAL A 41 1.67 -3.20 12.80
N TYR A 42 1.71 -2.07 12.09
CA TYR A 42 2.97 -1.44 11.65
C TYR A 42 3.57 -0.53 12.74
N ASP A 43 2.73 0.17 13.50
CA ASP A 43 3.10 1.07 14.60
C ASP A 43 3.65 0.25 15.78
N SER A 44 4.97 0.07 15.80
CA SER A 44 5.64 -0.87 16.68
C SER A 44 5.93 -0.27 18.05
N ASP A 45 6.10 1.05 18.13
CA ASP A 45 6.32 1.78 19.39
C ASP A 45 5.04 2.40 19.97
N HIS A 46 3.92 2.32 19.24
CA HIS A 46 2.60 2.79 19.63
C HIS A 46 2.56 4.31 19.87
N ASP A 47 3.36 5.07 19.11
CA ASP A 47 3.37 6.53 19.18
C ASP A 47 2.24 7.19 18.35
N GLY A 48 1.47 6.38 17.63
CA GLY A 48 0.38 6.82 16.77
C GLY A 48 0.84 7.26 15.38
N ARG A 49 2.08 6.95 15.00
CA ARG A 49 2.66 7.18 13.68
C ARG A 49 3.50 5.99 13.26
N VAL A 50 3.53 5.72 11.96
CA VAL A 50 4.42 4.69 11.41
C VAL A 50 5.53 5.39 10.67
N THR A 51 6.74 5.27 11.20
CA THR A 51 7.94 5.77 10.53
C THR A 51 8.35 4.83 9.39
N ARG A 52 9.11 5.37 8.43
CA ARG A 52 9.71 4.56 7.36
C ARG A 52 10.50 3.37 7.89
N HIS A 53 11.17 3.54 9.04
CA HIS A 53 11.96 2.47 9.64
C HIS A 53 11.07 1.33 10.13
N GLU A 54 9.97 1.63 10.80
CA GLU A 54 9.02 0.63 11.29
C GLU A 54 8.35 -0.09 10.13
N TYR A 55 7.86 0.65 9.13
CA TYR A 55 7.26 0.07 7.94
C TYR A 55 8.23 -0.87 7.20
N THR A 56 9.44 -0.39 6.87
CA THR A 56 10.44 -1.20 6.17
C THR A 56 10.90 -2.39 7.01
N SER A 57 11.00 -2.25 8.34
CA SER A 57 11.35 -3.36 9.23
C SER A 57 10.28 -4.44 9.25
N TYR A 58 9.01 -4.03 9.31
CA TYR A 58 7.88 -4.96 9.23
C TYR A 58 7.85 -5.69 7.88
N VAL A 59 8.00 -4.96 6.76
CA VAL A 59 8.04 -5.55 5.41
C VAL A 59 9.22 -6.51 5.27
N ASN A 60 10.39 -6.16 5.79
CA ASN A 60 11.55 -7.05 5.77
C ASN A 60 11.34 -8.35 6.54
N LEU A 61 10.60 -8.29 7.64
CA LEU A 61 10.35 -9.44 8.49
C LEU A 61 9.30 -10.39 7.87
N HIS A 62 8.22 -9.83 7.31
CA HIS A 62 7.06 -10.60 6.86
C HIS A 62 7.07 -10.89 5.35
N THR A 63 7.59 -9.95 4.56
CA THR A 63 7.53 -10.00 3.09
C THR A 63 8.83 -9.46 2.47
N PRO A 64 9.98 -10.10 2.71
CA PRO A 64 11.30 -9.58 2.30
C PRO A 64 11.44 -9.35 0.79
N THR A 65 10.62 -10.01 -0.02
CA THR A 65 10.54 -9.80 -1.48
C THR A 65 10.01 -8.42 -1.87
N LEU A 66 9.30 -7.74 -0.97
CA LEU A 66 8.76 -6.39 -1.17
C LEU A 66 9.69 -5.30 -0.62
N HIS A 67 10.87 -5.63 -0.08
CA HIS A 67 11.78 -4.64 0.49
C HIS A 67 12.07 -3.48 -0.46
N ASP A 68 12.43 -3.79 -1.71
CA ASP A 68 12.77 -2.79 -2.72
C ASP A 68 11.56 -1.91 -3.08
N LEU A 69 10.34 -2.44 -2.96
CA LEU A 69 9.09 -1.69 -3.21
C LEU A 69 8.61 -0.95 -1.95
N SER A 70 9.06 -1.34 -0.75
CA SER A 70 8.59 -0.79 0.52
C SER A 70 8.79 0.72 0.62
N HIS A 71 9.88 1.24 0.07
CA HIS A 71 10.13 2.68 0.08
C HIS A 71 9.16 3.43 -0.83
N ALA A 72 8.86 2.90 -2.02
CA ALA A 72 7.89 3.51 -2.94
C ALA A 72 6.45 3.41 -2.41
N LEU A 73 6.11 2.29 -1.76
CA LEU A 73 4.80 2.13 -1.10
C LEU A 73 4.64 3.10 0.06
N TYR A 74 5.68 3.28 0.87
CA TYR A 74 5.68 4.26 1.94
C TYR A 74 5.43 5.67 1.40
N ASP A 75 6.14 6.06 0.34
CA ASP A 75 6.00 7.38 -0.26
C ASP A 75 4.60 7.59 -0.87
N ASP A 76 3.97 6.55 -1.41
CA ASP A 76 2.61 6.64 -1.95
C ASP A 76 1.52 6.59 -0.84
N TYR A 77 1.85 6.09 0.35
CA TYR A 77 0.98 6.17 1.52
C TYR A 77 1.11 7.49 2.29
N ASP A 78 2.27 8.16 2.23
CA ASP A 78 2.56 9.47 2.83
C ASP A 78 1.92 10.59 1.98
N VAL A 79 0.59 10.70 2.06
CA VAL A 79 -0.21 11.57 1.17
C VAL A 79 0.09 13.03 1.45
N ASP A 80 0.28 13.41 2.70
CA ASP A 80 0.59 14.80 3.07
C ASP A 80 2.10 15.13 3.06
N HIS A 81 2.95 14.14 2.79
CA HIS A 81 4.39 14.25 2.62
C HIS A 81 5.10 14.75 3.89
N ASP A 82 4.57 14.43 5.08
CA ASP A 82 5.17 14.77 6.36
C ASP A 82 6.24 13.75 6.84
N HIS A 83 6.46 12.71 6.04
CA HIS A 83 7.39 11.60 6.28
C HIS A 83 7.00 10.66 7.43
N HIS A 84 5.76 10.71 7.89
CA HIS A 84 5.15 9.78 8.81
C HIS A 84 3.88 9.26 8.15
N LEU A 85 3.52 8.00 8.39
CA LEU A 85 2.16 7.56 8.07
C LEU A 85 1.35 7.69 9.33
N ASP A 86 0.34 8.55 9.34
CA ASP A 86 -0.56 8.68 10.47
C ASP A 86 -2.03 8.54 10.05
N GLU A 87 -2.95 8.60 11.02
CA GLU A 87 -4.39 8.44 10.77
C GLU A 87 -4.91 9.33 9.63
N HIS A 88 -4.33 10.52 9.46
CA HIS A 88 -4.71 11.46 8.40
C HIS A 88 -4.34 10.92 7.02
N ASP A 89 -3.14 10.38 6.84
CA ASP A 89 -2.72 9.76 5.57
C ASP A 89 -3.58 8.57 5.19
N PHE A 90 -3.84 7.69 6.16
CA PHE A 90 -4.69 6.52 5.92
C PHE A 90 -6.12 6.94 5.58
N GLN A 91 -6.67 7.92 6.27
CA GLN A 91 -7.99 8.45 5.95
C GLN A 91 -8.04 9.11 4.56
N ASN A 92 -6.99 9.82 4.16
CA ASN A 92 -6.89 10.39 2.82
C ASN A 92 -6.81 9.29 1.75
N LEU A 93 -5.99 8.27 1.96
CA LEU A 93 -5.86 7.13 1.08
C LEU A 93 -7.19 6.37 0.94
N PHE A 94 -7.89 6.16 2.05
CA PHE A 94 -9.24 5.56 2.07
C PHE A 94 -10.21 6.38 1.22
N ASN A 95 -10.26 7.69 1.44
CA ASN A 95 -11.15 8.59 0.69
C ASN A 95 -10.82 8.66 -0.81
N ILE A 96 -9.58 8.40 -1.20
CA ILE A 96 -9.17 8.30 -2.61
C ILE A 96 -9.67 6.99 -3.23
N MET A 97 -9.66 5.90 -2.47
CA MET A 97 -10.14 4.59 -2.92
C MET A 97 -11.66 4.45 -2.89
N ASP A 98 -12.34 5.03 -1.89
CA ASP A 98 -13.80 5.04 -1.73
C ASP A 98 -14.43 6.04 -2.73
N THR A 99 -14.59 5.58 -3.96
CA THR A 99 -14.99 6.44 -5.09
C THR A 99 -16.48 6.77 -5.05
N ASP A 100 -17.30 5.84 -4.56
CA ASP A 100 -18.75 6.03 -4.46
C ASP A 100 -19.20 6.63 -3.12
N LYS A 101 -18.26 6.79 -2.17
CA LYS A 101 -18.42 7.42 -0.85
C LYS A 101 -19.43 6.69 0.03
N ASP A 102 -19.44 5.37 -0.06
CA ASP A 102 -20.29 4.51 0.75
C ASP A 102 -19.63 4.10 2.09
N HIS A 103 -18.45 4.68 2.38
CA HIS A 103 -17.62 4.44 3.56
C HIS A 103 -17.04 3.03 3.65
N ARG A 104 -16.93 2.33 2.51
CA ARG A 104 -16.30 1.00 2.42
C ARG A 104 -15.62 0.85 1.06
N VAL A 105 -14.38 0.38 1.03
CA VAL A 105 -13.70 0.11 -0.23
C VAL A 105 -14.04 -1.30 -0.69
N SER A 106 -14.76 -1.41 -1.80
CA SER A 106 -15.05 -2.71 -2.41
C SER A 106 -13.80 -3.29 -3.10
N ALA A 107 -13.79 -4.61 -3.32
CA ALA A 107 -12.70 -5.27 -4.07
C ALA A 107 -12.48 -4.67 -5.47
N LEU A 108 -13.54 -4.13 -6.10
CA LEU A 108 -13.45 -3.48 -7.40
C LEU A 108 -12.71 -2.14 -7.32
N GLU A 109 -13.05 -1.30 -6.33
CA GLU A 109 -12.40 -0.01 -6.10
C GLU A 109 -10.93 -0.19 -5.72
N TRP A 110 -10.67 -1.16 -4.85
CA TRP A 110 -9.32 -1.58 -4.49
C TRP A 110 -8.52 -2.01 -5.72
N GLU A 111 -9.07 -2.90 -6.55
CA GLU A 111 -8.42 -3.37 -7.77
C GLU A 111 -8.10 -2.19 -8.71
N GLN A 112 -9.07 -1.31 -8.96
CA GLN A 112 -8.89 -0.15 -9.83
C GLN A 112 -7.76 0.77 -9.37
N TYR A 113 -7.71 1.07 -8.06
CA TYR A 113 -6.66 1.89 -7.48
C TYR A 113 -5.29 1.23 -7.61
N TRP A 114 -5.14 0.00 -7.13
CA TRP A 114 -3.85 -0.69 -7.07
C TRP A 114 -3.32 -1.09 -8.44
N VAL A 115 -4.17 -1.49 -9.38
CA VAL A 115 -3.75 -1.73 -10.77
C VAL A 115 -3.16 -0.47 -11.38
N SER A 116 -3.76 0.70 -11.12
CA SER A 116 -3.23 1.99 -11.58
C SER A 116 -1.83 2.27 -10.99
N GLN A 117 -1.64 2.03 -9.69
CA GLN A 117 -0.33 2.22 -9.03
C GLN A 117 0.72 1.23 -9.55
N PHE A 118 0.38 -0.05 -9.73
CA PHE A 118 1.32 -1.04 -10.24
C PHE A 118 1.77 -0.74 -11.67
N VAL A 119 0.87 -0.24 -12.52
CA VAL A 119 1.22 0.25 -13.86
C VAL A 119 2.17 1.46 -13.77
N LYS A 120 1.93 2.39 -12.83
CA LYS A 120 2.84 3.53 -12.57
C LYS A 120 4.23 3.06 -12.13
N TYR A 121 4.32 2.09 -11.21
CA TYR A 121 5.60 1.53 -10.76
C TYR A 121 6.34 0.78 -11.86
N GLU A 122 5.64 0.02 -12.72
CA GLU A 122 6.28 -0.64 -13.86
C GLU A 122 6.97 0.38 -14.78
N HIS A 123 6.34 1.53 -15.02
CA HIS A 123 6.93 2.61 -15.81
C HIS A 123 8.11 3.31 -15.11
N LEU A 124 8.06 3.49 -13.78
CA LEU A 124 9.17 4.07 -13.02
C LEU A 124 10.42 3.18 -13.05
N HIS A 125 10.25 1.85 -13.05
CA HIS A 125 11.36 0.89 -13.25
C HIS A 125 11.72 0.66 -14.74
N GLY A 126 11.02 1.31 -15.68
CA GLY A 126 11.27 1.28 -17.12
C GLY A 126 12.09 2.45 -17.65
N HIS A 127 12.22 3.55 -16.90
CA HIS A 127 12.97 4.73 -17.35
C HIS A 127 14.43 4.72 -16.89
N GLY A 128 15.26 4.05 -17.69
CA GLY A 128 16.59 4.58 -17.96
C GLY A 128 16.47 5.99 -18.55
N HIS A 129 17.24 6.92 -17.99
CA HIS A 129 17.68 8.20 -18.54
C HIS A 129 17.16 8.57 -19.95
N ASN A 130 16.41 9.67 -20.06
CA ASN A 130 16.76 10.81 -20.91
C ASN A 130 15.68 11.89 -20.87
N GLY A 131 16.06 13.12 -20.54
CA GLY A 131 15.21 14.29 -20.73
C GLY A 131 15.69 15.53 -19.98
N GLY A 132 16.81 16.11 -20.42
CA GLY A 132 17.34 17.40 -19.96
C GLY A 132 18.78 17.62 -20.41
#